data_AF-A0A963MQI1-F1
#
_entry.id   AF-A0A963MQI1-F1
#
_cell.length_a   1.000
_cell.length_b   1.000
_cell.length_c   1.000
_cell.angle_alpha   90.00
_cell.angle_beta   90.00
_cell.angle_gamma   90.00
#
_symmetry.space_group_name_H-M   'P 1'
#
loop_
_entity.id
_entity.type
_entity.pdbx_description
1 polymer ?
#
loop_
_entity_poly.entity_id
_entity_poly.type
_entity_poly.pdbx_seq_one_letter_code
_entity_poly.pdbx_strand_id
1 'polypeptide(L)'
;MRIGLDIASLTLKKQADTIILVAGDSDFVPAAKLARREGMEFILDPLWQQVNEDLFEHIDGLQSGLKRPASRPTAEPAPAVATNE
;
A
#
# COMPACT_ATOMS: atom_id res chain seq x y z
N MET A 1 13.18 -4.88 -4.39
CA MET A 1 12.48 -6.01 -3.72
C MET A 1 11.52 -6.63 -4.72
N ARG A 2 11.30 -7.96 -4.72
CA ARG A 2 10.39 -8.64 -5.66
C ARG A 2 9.13 -9.13 -4.96
N ILE A 3 8.47 -8.22 -4.22
CA ILE A 3 7.35 -8.56 -3.34
C ILE A 3 6.18 -9.24 -4.10
N GLY A 4 5.94 -8.90 -5.37
CA GLY A 4 4.97 -9.61 -6.19
C GLY A 4 5.31 -11.09 -6.42
N LEU A 5 6.60 -11.43 -6.55
CA LEU A 5 7.05 -12.82 -6.67
C LEU A 5 6.92 -13.56 -5.34
N ASP A 6 7.21 -12.87 -4.24
CA ASP A 6 7.07 -13.44 -2.89
C ASP A 6 5.59 -13.76 -2.60
N ILE A 7 4.68 -12.83 -2.87
CA ILE A 7 3.22 -13.03 -2.79
C ILE A 7 2.81 -14.23 -3.65
N ALA A 8 3.21 -14.26 -4.93
CA ALA A 8 2.88 -15.38 -5.80
C ALA A 8 3.40 -16.73 -5.27
N SER A 9 4.59 -16.74 -4.67
CA SER A 9 5.16 -17.96 -4.09
C SER A 9 4.41 -18.43 -2.85
N LEU A 10 4.01 -17.51 -1.95
CA LEU A 10 3.17 -17.80 -0.79
C LEU A 10 1.81 -18.34 -1.22
N THR A 11 1.25 -17.72 -2.26
CA THR A 11 -0.04 -18.08 -2.83
C THR A 11 -0.03 -19.48 -3.45
N LEU A 12 0.85 -19.71 -4.42
CA LEU A 12 0.89 -20.98 -5.16
C LEU A 12 1.29 -22.17 -4.29
N LYS A 13 2.08 -21.93 -3.23
CA LYS A 13 2.46 -22.96 -2.27
C LYS A 13 1.46 -23.13 -1.12
N LYS A 14 0.40 -22.31 -1.07
CA LYS A 14 -0.63 -22.32 -0.02
C LYS A 14 -0.04 -22.23 1.38
N GLN A 15 0.94 -21.33 1.55
CA GLN A 15 1.68 -21.16 2.82
C GLN A 15 1.02 -20.17 3.79
N ALA A 16 0.00 -19.45 3.32
CA ALA A 16 -0.77 -18.50 4.11
C ALA A 16 -2.23 -18.50 3.64
N ASP A 17 -3.16 -18.20 4.54
CA ASP A 17 -4.58 -18.04 4.22
C ASP A 17 -4.96 -16.57 3.96
N THR A 18 -4.27 -15.64 4.63
CA THR A 18 -4.49 -14.19 4.53
C THR A 18 -3.16 -13.47 4.29
N ILE A 19 -3.14 -12.53 3.35
CA ILE A 19 -2.02 -11.65 3.03
C ILE A 19 -2.43 -10.22 3.34
N ILE A 20 -1.72 -9.59 4.29
CA ILE A 20 -1.86 -8.17 4.58
C ILE A 20 -0.67 -7.44 3.94
N LEU A 21 -0.93 -6.73 2.86
CA LEU A 21 0.07 -5.91 2.17
C LEU A 21 0.05 -4.50 2.76
N VAL A 22 1.18 -4.08 3.33
CA VAL A 22 1.39 -2.71 3.80
C VAL A 22 2.25 -1.97 2.78
N ALA A 23 1.62 -1.19 1.91
CA ALA A 23 2.32 -0.48 0.83
C ALA A 23 1.53 0.76 0.38
N GLY A 24 2.25 1.83 0.05
CA GLY A 24 1.65 3.05 -0.54
C GLY A 24 1.54 3.02 -2.07
N ASP A 25 1.80 1.87 -2.70
CA ASP A 25 1.89 1.70 -4.15
C ASP A 25 0.84 0.71 -4.65
N SER A 26 0.35 0.94 -5.87
CA SER A 26 -0.74 0.19 -6.50
C SER A 26 -0.28 -0.88 -7.50
N ASP A 27 1.03 -1.03 -7.73
CA ASP A 27 1.59 -1.98 -8.70
C ASP A 27 1.35 -3.48 -8.37
N PHE A 28 0.69 -3.78 -7.25
CA PHE A 28 0.47 -5.16 -6.77
C PHE A 28 -0.86 -5.78 -7.20
N VAL A 29 -1.65 -5.12 -8.06
CA VAL A 29 -2.91 -5.65 -8.62
C VAL A 29 -2.76 -7.08 -9.16
N PRO A 30 -1.73 -7.43 -9.97
CA PRO A 30 -1.63 -8.79 -10.52
C PRO A 30 -1.43 -9.86 -9.45
N ALA A 31 -0.69 -9.53 -8.38
CA ALA A 31 -0.42 -10.43 -7.28
C ALA A 31 -1.66 -10.60 -6.38
N ALA A 32 -2.39 -9.51 -6.11
CA ALA A 32 -3.67 -9.56 -5.40
C ALA A 32 -4.72 -10.42 -6.13
N LYS A 33 -4.81 -10.26 -7.46
CA LYS A 33 -5.68 -11.09 -8.32
C LYS A 33 -5.34 -12.58 -8.20
N LEU A 34 -4.05 -12.92 -8.19
CA LEU A 34 -3.62 -14.31 -8.03
C LEU A 34 -4.01 -14.86 -6.66
N ALA A 35 -3.75 -14.10 -5.58
CA ALA A 35 -4.11 -14.47 -4.22
C ALA A 35 -5.61 -14.76 -4.06
N ARG A 36 -6.47 -13.84 -4.54
CA ARG A 36 -7.94 -14.03 -4.47
C ARG A 36 -8.42 -15.22 -5.30
N ARG A 37 -7.84 -15.47 -6.48
CA ARG A 37 -8.19 -16.62 -7.33
C ARG A 37 -7.86 -17.96 -6.67
N GLU A 38 -6.80 -18.01 -5.88
CA GLU A 38 -6.40 -19.20 -5.13
C GLU A 38 -7.13 -19.32 -3.77
N GLY A 39 -8.06 -18.41 -3.48
CA GLY A 39 -8.90 -18.44 -2.28
C GLY A 39 -8.28 -17.82 -1.03
N MET A 40 -7.20 -17.04 -1.17
CA MET A 40 -6.61 -16.29 -0.07
C MET A 40 -7.27 -14.93 0.08
N GLU A 41 -7.39 -14.49 1.33
CA GLU A 41 -7.83 -13.14 1.65
C GLU A 41 -6.67 -12.15 1.45
N PHE A 42 -6.90 -11.07 0.71
CA PHE A 42 -5.90 -10.06 0.41
C PHE A 42 -6.33 -8.67 0.91
N ILE A 43 -5.64 -8.16 1.93
CA ILE A 43 -5.91 -6.88 2.58
C ILE A 43 -4.80 -5.90 2.25
N LEU A 44 -5.16 -4.63 1.98
CA LEU A 44 -4.20 -3.55 1.74
C LEU A 44 -4.27 -2.50 2.86
N ASP A 45 -3.11 -2.20 3.45
CA ASP A 45 -2.88 -0.98 4.24
C ASP A 45 -2.11 0.04 3.37
N PRO A 46 -2.77 1.14 2.96
CA PRO A 46 -2.17 2.11 2.05
C PRO A 46 -1.21 3.10 2.72
N LEU A 47 -0.89 2.93 4.00
CA LEU A 47 -0.04 3.88 4.75
C LEU A 47 -0.55 5.33 4.66
N TRP A 48 -1.87 5.51 4.73
CA TRP A 48 -2.55 6.81 4.62
C TRP A 48 -2.42 7.49 3.25
N GLN A 49 -1.91 6.80 2.24
CA GLN A 49 -1.88 7.29 0.87
C GLN A 49 -3.25 7.10 0.21
N GLN A 50 -3.55 7.94 -0.78
CA GLN A 50 -4.68 7.70 -1.67
C GLN A 50 -4.32 6.56 -2.61
N VAL A 51 -5.15 5.52 -2.63
CA VAL A 51 -5.01 4.38 -3.51
C VAL A 51 -5.88 4.59 -4.74
N ASN A 52 -5.41 4.15 -5.90
CA ASN A 52 -6.18 4.19 -7.15
C ASN A 52 -7.43 3.29 -7.06
N GLU A 53 -8.56 3.74 -7.60
CA GLU A 53 -9.84 3.01 -7.65
C GLU A 53 -9.68 1.62 -8.28
N ASP A 54 -8.79 1.47 -9.27
CA ASP A 54 -8.52 0.18 -9.91
C ASP A 54 -8.02 -0.89 -8.94
N LEU A 55 -7.28 -0.54 -7.88
CA LEU A 55 -6.78 -1.52 -6.91
C LEU A 55 -7.88 -1.97 -5.94
N PHE A 56 -8.85 -1.08 -5.64
CA PHE A 56 -9.95 -1.37 -4.74
C PHE A 56 -10.84 -2.51 -5.23
N GLU A 57 -11.07 -2.62 -6.54
CA GLU A 57 -11.85 -3.71 -7.11
C GLU A 57 -11.20 -5.09 -6.92
N HIS A 58 -9.90 -5.13 -6.61
CA HIS A 58 -9.09 -6.34 -6.62
C HIS A 58 -8.60 -6.77 -5.23
N ILE A 59 -8.99 -6.06 -4.17
CA ILE A 59 -8.67 -6.40 -2.77
C ILE A 59 -9.93 -6.80 -1.99
N ASP A 60 -9.77 -7.61 -0.94
CA ASP A 60 -10.87 -8.00 -0.04
C ASP A 60 -11.20 -6.90 0.98
N GLY A 61 -10.19 -6.10 1.36
CA GLY A 61 -10.38 -5.00 2.30
C GLY A 61 -9.26 -3.98 2.26
N LEU A 62 -9.61 -2.72 2.54
CA LEU A 62 -8.67 -1.64 2.81
C LEU A 62 -8.72 -1.34 4.30
N GLN A 63 -7.62 -1.55 5.01
CA GLN A 63 -7.54 -1.28 6.43
C GLN A 63 -6.17 -0.73 6.82
N SER A 64 -6.14 0.45 7.42
CA SER A 64 -4.94 0.97 8.07
C SER A 64 -4.90 0.57 9.53
N GLY A 65 -3.93 -0.26 9.89
CA GLY A 65 -3.80 -0.80 11.26
C GLY A 65 -2.97 0.09 12.20
N LEU A 66 -2.21 1.03 11.66
CA LEU A 66 -1.35 1.92 12.43
C LEU A 66 -2.10 3.18 12.89
N LYS A 67 -1.52 3.97 13.78
CA LYS A 67 -2.02 5.33 14.04
C LYS A 67 -1.52 6.24 12.91
N ARG A 68 -2.39 7.14 12.43
CA ARG A 68 -1.98 8.14 11.43
C ARG A 68 -0.79 8.92 12.00
N PRO A 69 0.37 8.95 11.30
CA PRO A 69 1.47 9.79 11.74
C PRO A 69 0.94 11.21 11.87
N ALA A 70 1.20 11.87 13.00
CA ALA A 70 0.92 13.29 13.13
C ALA A 70 1.58 13.97 11.93
N SER A 71 0.80 14.72 11.15
CA SER A 71 1.34 15.49 10.04
C SER A 71 2.55 16.25 10.56
N ARG A 72 3.74 16.00 10.00
CA ARG A 72 4.86 16.89 10.22
C ARG A 72 4.33 18.29 9.84
N PRO A 73 4.35 19.29 10.72
CA PRO A 73 3.89 20.63 10.35
C PRO A 73 4.62 20.98 9.05
N THR A 74 3.83 21.33 8.03
CA THR A 74 4.30 21.78 6.73
C THR A 74 5.49 22.68 6.97
N ALA A 75 6.65 22.33 6.43
CA ALA A 75 7.82 23.18 6.52
C ALA A 75 7.39 24.57 6.03
N GLU A 76 7.36 25.51 6.96
CA GLU A 76 7.10 26.91 6.71
C GLU A 76 7.99 27.34 5.53
N PRO A 77 7.45 28.00 4.49
CA PRO A 77 8.27 28.43 3.38
C PRO A 77 9.40 29.29 3.94
N ALA A 78 10.64 28.90 3.65
CA ALA A 78 11.84 29.62 4.08
C ALA A 78 11.65 31.12 3.85
N PRO A 79 12.02 31.99 4.82
CA PRO A 79 11.82 33.41 4.67
C PRO A 79 12.50 33.87 3.38
N ALA A 80 11.71 34.48 2.49
CA ALA A 80 12.20 35.13 1.30
C ALA A 80 13.36 36.03 1.71
N VAL A 81 14.55 35.69 1.24
CA VAL A 81 15.73 36.55 1.37
C VAL A 81 15.36 37.86 0.69
N ALA A 82 15.09 38.88 1.50
CA ALA A 82 15.02 40.25 1.05
C ALA A 82 16.44 40.63 0.60
N THR A 83 16.71 40.49 -0.70
CA THR A 83 17.82 41.18 -1.33
C THR A 83 17.44 42.66 -1.38
N ASN A 84 17.83 43.39 -0.34
CA ASN A 84 17.95 44.83 -0.38
C ASN A 84 19.28 45.17 -1.06
N GLU A 85 19.16 46.03 -2.08
CA GLU A 85 20.17 46.90 -2.72
C GLU A 85 21.26 46.26 -3.59
#